data_AF-A0A8W7PZ78-F1
#
_entry.id   AF-A0A8W7PZ78-F1
#
_cell.length_a   1.000
_cell.length_b   1.000
_cell.length_c   1.000
_cell.angle_alpha   90.00
_cell.angle_beta   90.00
_cell.angle_gamma   90.00
#
_symmetry.space_group_name_H-M   'P 1'
#
loop_
_entity.id
_entity.type
_entity.pdbx_description
1 polymer ?
#
loop_
_entity_poly.entity_id
_entity_poly.type
_entity_poly.pdbx_seq_one_letter_code
_entity_poly.pdbx_strand_id
1 'polypeptide(L)'
;MSRYVQRPENALKRANEFIDVGKKARALDTLQEVFRAKKWNYNWSESIIEPVMFKYLDLCVELKKSHIAKEGLFQYRNMFQLVNVGSLENVIRGYLKMAEERTEQAQQQSSQATVDIDDLDNLATPESILMSAVCGEDAQDRSDRTILLPWVKFLWESYCQCLELLKVNSHCETLYHDIARMAFQFCLKYNRKMEFRK
;
A
#
# COMPACT_ATOMS: atom_id res chain seq x y z
N MET A 1 29.04 12.46 1.02
CA MET A 1 29.35 11.93 2.37
C MET A 1 29.21 10.42 2.33
N SER A 2 30.23 9.70 2.78
CA SER A 2 30.30 8.23 2.74
C SER A 2 29.10 7.63 3.49
N ARG A 3 28.10 7.13 2.74
CA ARG A 3 26.95 6.43 3.32
C ARG A 3 27.43 5.08 3.83
N TYR A 4 27.73 5.02 5.12
CA TYR A 4 27.93 3.76 5.83
C TYR A 4 26.72 2.88 5.55
N VAL A 5 26.93 1.75 4.85
CA VAL A 5 25.85 0.77 4.61
C VAL A 5 25.46 0.23 5.98
N GLN A 6 24.33 0.69 6.50
CA GLN A 6 23.81 0.21 7.78
C GLN A 6 23.42 -1.25 7.63
N ARG A 7 23.79 -2.09 8.60
CA ARG A 7 23.24 -3.45 8.70
C ARG A 7 21.71 -3.36 8.74
N PRO A 8 20.97 -4.25 8.04
CA PRO A 8 19.51 -4.17 7.98
C PRO A 8 18.84 -4.12 9.36
N GLU A 9 19.38 -4.84 10.34
CA GLU A 9 18.93 -4.82 11.74
C GLU A 9 19.04 -3.43 12.39
N ASN A 10 20.14 -2.71 12.13
CA ASN A 10 20.36 -1.37 12.67
C ASN A 10 19.43 -0.36 12.00
N ALA A 11 19.20 -0.52 10.69
CA ALA A 11 18.24 0.30 9.96
C ALA A 11 16.81 0.08 10.49
N LEU A 12 16.44 -1.16 10.83
CA LEU A 12 15.13 -1.47 11.43
C LEU A 12 14.95 -0.82 12.80
N LYS A 13 15.94 -0.93 13.68
CA LYS A 13 15.92 -0.26 14.99
C LYS A 13 15.75 1.26 14.85
N ARG A 14 16.56 1.86 13.97
CA ARG A 14 16.49 3.30 13.70
C ARG A 14 15.17 3.74 13.07
N ALA A 15 14.59 2.92 12.19
CA ALA A 15 13.28 3.18 11.62
C ALA A 15 12.19 3.17 12.71
N ASN A 16 12.25 2.21 13.64
CA ASN A 16 11.33 2.17 14.78
C ASN A 16 11.47 3.40 15.69
N GLU A 17 12.70 3.84 16.00
CA GLU A 17 12.92 5.08 16.75
C GLU A 17 12.29 6.31 16.05
N PHE A 18 12.37 6.39 14.73
CA PHE A 18 11.70 7.46 13.98
C PHE A 18 10.18 7.34 14.01
N ILE A 19 9.63 6.12 14.01
CA ILE A 19 8.19 5.86 14.11
C ILE A 19 7.67 6.29 15.47
N ASP A 20 8.40 5.99 16.55
CA ASP A 20 8.04 6.36 17.92
C ASP A 20 7.93 7.89 18.10
N VAL A 21 8.76 8.65 17.36
CA VAL A 21 8.73 10.12 17.33
C VAL A 21 7.79 10.67 16.24
N GLY A 22 7.00 9.80 15.58
CA GLY A 22 6.03 10.17 14.54
C GLY A 22 6.62 10.55 13.18
N LYS A 23 7.93 10.40 12.97
CA LYS A 23 8.65 10.76 11.73
C LYS A 23 8.67 9.61 10.72
N LYS A 24 7.48 9.16 10.30
CA LYS A 24 7.29 8.03 9.37
C LYS A 24 8.03 8.18 8.03
N ALA A 25 8.10 9.39 7.47
CA ALA A 25 8.84 9.64 6.22
C ALA A 25 10.36 9.39 6.38
N ARG A 26 10.97 9.80 7.50
CA ARG A 26 12.39 9.53 7.76
C ARG A 26 12.66 8.06 8.06
N ALA A 27 11.71 7.39 8.71
CA ALA A 27 11.78 5.94 8.90
C ALA A 27 11.81 5.23 7.54
N LEU A 28 10.94 5.63 6.60
CA LEU A 28 10.90 5.07 5.25
C LEU A 28 12.21 5.33 4.50
N ASP A 29 12.74 6.55 4.54
CA ASP A 29 14.03 6.89 3.90
C ASP A 29 15.18 6.03 4.43
N THR A 30 15.21 5.80 5.75
CA THR A 30 16.23 4.96 6.42
C THR A 30 16.17 3.52 5.91
N LEU A 31 14.98 2.95 5.76
CA LEU A 31 14.79 1.60 5.22
C LEU A 31 15.07 1.54 3.71
N GLN A 32 14.72 2.59 2.95
CA GLN A 32 14.99 2.66 1.52
C GLN A 32 16.50 2.65 1.21
N GLU A 33 17.33 3.24 2.09
CA GLU A 33 18.78 3.21 1.93
C GLU A 33 19.36 1.77 1.96
N VAL A 34 18.74 0.86 2.72
CA VAL A 34 19.13 -0.56 2.74
C VAL A 34 18.94 -1.19 1.37
N PHE A 35 17.76 -1.02 0.75
CA PHE A 35 17.45 -1.62 -0.54
C PHE A 35 18.16 -0.94 -1.72
N ARG A 36 18.60 0.32 -1.60
CA ARG A 36 19.43 0.99 -2.63
C ARG A 36 20.85 0.44 -2.72
N ALA A 37 21.39 -0.16 -1.65
CA ALA A 37 22.77 -0.58 -1.57
C ALA A 37 23.04 -1.91 -2.31
N LYS A 38 23.16 -1.85 -3.65
CA LYS A 38 23.36 -3.03 -4.54
C LYS A 38 24.49 -4.00 -4.13
N LYS A 39 25.54 -3.53 -3.44
CA LYS A 39 26.75 -4.32 -3.16
C LYS A 39 26.60 -5.41 -2.09
N TRP A 40 25.69 -5.24 -1.13
CA TRP A 40 25.59 -6.14 0.04
C TRP A 40 24.25 -6.87 0.16
N ASN A 41 23.27 -6.50 -0.68
CA ASN A 41 21.91 -7.04 -0.60
C ASN A 41 21.86 -8.57 -0.75
N TYR A 42 22.72 -9.16 -1.60
CA TYR A 42 22.71 -10.60 -1.87
C TYR A 42 23.34 -11.47 -0.76
N ASN A 43 23.98 -10.86 0.25
CA ASN A 43 24.66 -11.62 1.32
C ASN A 43 23.80 -11.74 2.60
N TRP A 44 22.65 -11.06 2.67
CA TRP A 44 21.79 -11.11 3.85
C TRP A 44 20.86 -12.32 3.79
N SER A 45 20.66 -12.99 4.92
CA SER A 45 19.67 -14.06 5.04
C SER A 45 18.25 -13.48 4.97
N GLU A 46 17.35 -14.27 4.41
CA GLU A 46 15.89 -14.02 4.39
C GLU A 46 15.36 -13.57 5.75
N SER A 47 15.72 -14.30 6.82
CA SER A 47 15.28 -14.04 8.19
C SER A 47 15.58 -12.63 8.71
N ILE A 48 16.58 -11.95 8.14
CA ILE A 48 16.97 -10.60 8.52
C ILE A 48 16.28 -9.56 7.64
N ILE A 49 16.18 -9.81 6.33
CA ILE A 49 15.71 -8.82 5.37
C ILE A 49 14.19 -8.82 5.18
N GLU A 50 13.52 -9.96 5.39
CA GLU A 50 12.07 -10.09 5.27
C GLU A 50 11.33 -9.18 6.27
N PRO A 51 11.67 -9.14 7.59
CA PRO A 51 11.03 -8.21 8.53
C PRO A 51 11.26 -6.74 8.16
N VAL A 52 12.43 -6.42 7.61
CA VAL A 52 12.78 -5.08 7.13
C VAL A 52 11.91 -4.69 5.93
N MET A 53 11.69 -5.63 5.01
CA MET A 53 10.82 -5.43 3.85
C MET A 53 9.36 -5.27 4.27
N PHE A 54 8.86 -6.08 5.21
CA PHE A 54 7.51 -5.89 5.76
C PHE A 54 7.33 -4.50 6.37
N LYS A 55 8.29 -4.05 7.19
CA LYS A 55 8.20 -2.72 7.80
C LYS A 55 8.32 -1.58 6.78
N TYR A 56 9.14 -1.77 5.76
CA TYR A 56 9.26 -0.83 4.65
C TYR A 56 7.93 -0.70 3.88
N LEU A 57 7.29 -1.83 3.57
CA LEU A 57 6.03 -1.84 2.84
C LEU A 57 4.86 -1.30 3.67
N ASP A 58 4.80 -1.61 4.97
CA ASP A 58 3.86 -1.00 5.93
C ASP A 58 3.92 0.53 5.87
N LEU A 59 5.12 1.11 5.96
CA LEU A 59 5.31 2.56 5.82
C LEU A 59 4.94 3.09 4.42
N CYS A 60 5.21 2.32 3.36
CA CYS A 60 4.80 2.71 2.01
C CYS A 60 3.27 2.77 1.87
N VAL A 61 2.55 1.83 2.47
CA VAL A 61 1.09 1.80 2.50
C VAL A 61 0.55 2.98 3.31
N GLU A 62 1.06 3.19 4.53
CA GLU A 62 0.61 4.30 5.39
C GLU A 62 0.79 5.67 4.72
N LEU A 63 1.91 5.87 4.03
CA LEU A 63 2.22 7.12 3.32
C LEU A 63 1.69 7.17 1.89
N LYS A 64 0.99 6.13 1.42
CA LYS A 64 0.48 5.96 0.04
C LYS A 64 1.56 6.17 -1.04
N LYS A 65 2.78 5.69 -0.79
CA LYS A 65 3.95 5.85 -1.69
C LYS A 65 4.11 4.62 -2.60
N SER A 66 3.18 4.43 -3.55
CA SER A 66 3.15 3.26 -4.44
C SER A 66 4.44 3.12 -5.27
N HIS A 67 4.96 4.22 -5.83
CA HIS A 67 6.21 4.21 -6.59
C HIS A 67 7.42 3.72 -5.76
N ILE A 68 7.48 4.07 -4.47
CA ILE A 68 8.55 3.64 -3.57
C ILE A 68 8.41 2.13 -3.29
N ALA A 69 7.19 1.66 -3.00
CA ALA A 69 6.92 0.23 -2.83
C ALA A 69 7.34 -0.59 -4.07
N LYS A 70 6.99 -0.12 -5.28
CA LYS A 70 7.41 -0.75 -6.55
C LYS A 70 8.93 -0.91 -6.64
N GLU A 71 9.69 0.15 -6.35
CA GLU A 71 11.16 0.10 -6.40
C GLU A 71 11.72 -0.92 -5.39
N GLY A 72 11.21 -0.93 -4.16
CA GLY A 72 11.64 -1.87 -3.14
C GLY A 72 11.32 -3.32 -3.49
N LEU A 73 10.10 -3.60 -3.94
CA LEU A 73 9.66 -4.93 -4.37
C LEU A 73 10.47 -5.44 -5.57
N PHE A 74 10.85 -4.54 -6.50
CA PHE A 74 11.73 -4.90 -7.60
C PHE A 74 13.11 -5.36 -7.11
N GLN A 75 13.70 -4.66 -6.12
CA GLN A 75 14.96 -5.10 -5.53
C GLN A 75 14.80 -6.43 -4.80
N TYR A 76 13.72 -6.60 -4.01
CA TYR A 76 13.46 -7.84 -3.26
C TYR A 76 13.26 -9.05 -4.17
N ARG A 77 12.50 -8.88 -5.27
CA ARG A 77 12.35 -9.89 -6.31
C ARG A 77 13.72 -10.32 -6.84
N ASN A 78 14.58 -9.37 -7.20
CA ASN A 78 15.90 -9.70 -7.75
C ASN A 78 16.79 -10.49 -6.76
N MET A 79 16.59 -10.31 -5.45
CA MET A 79 17.30 -11.04 -4.42
C MET A 79 16.80 -12.47 -4.25
N PHE A 80 15.48 -12.68 -4.27
CA PHE A 80 14.87 -13.94 -3.84
C PHE A 80 14.27 -14.80 -4.96
N GLN A 81 14.07 -14.26 -6.17
CA GLN A 81 13.39 -14.99 -7.26
C GLN A 81 14.03 -16.32 -7.66
N LEU A 82 15.34 -16.52 -7.42
CA LEU A 82 16.06 -17.77 -7.68
C LEU A 82 16.42 -18.56 -6.41
N VAL A 83 16.28 -17.94 -5.24
CA VAL A 83 16.80 -18.49 -3.97
C VAL A 83 15.66 -18.97 -3.09
N ASN A 84 14.67 -18.11 -2.84
CA ASN A 84 13.48 -18.46 -2.08
C ASN A 84 12.27 -17.70 -2.61
N VAL A 85 11.53 -18.35 -3.50
CA VAL A 85 10.30 -17.79 -4.07
C VAL A 85 9.22 -17.63 -3.01
N GLY A 86 9.15 -18.52 -2.02
CA GLY A 86 8.16 -18.45 -0.93
C GLY A 86 8.22 -17.16 -0.12
N SER A 87 9.43 -16.66 0.18
CA SER A 87 9.58 -15.35 0.85
C SER A 87 9.05 -14.20 -0.01
N LEU A 88 9.33 -14.23 -1.32
CA LEU A 88 8.79 -13.25 -2.25
C LEU A 88 7.25 -13.29 -2.27
N GLU A 89 6.66 -14.49 -2.23
CA GLU A 89 5.20 -14.64 -2.16
C GLU A 89 4.63 -14.06 -0.87
N ASN A 90 5.22 -14.37 0.28
CA ASN A 90 4.79 -13.89 1.59
C ASN A 90 4.81 -12.36 1.65
N VAL A 91 5.89 -11.75 1.18
CA VAL A 91 6.04 -10.29 1.16
C VAL A 91 5.00 -9.63 0.25
N ILE A 92 4.77 -10.16 -0.95
CA ILE A 92 3.78 -9.58 -1.89
C ILE A 92 2.36 -9.76 -1.35
N ARG A 93 2.00 -10.95 -0.84
CA ARG A 93 0.67 -11.20 -0.25
C ARG A 93 0.44 -10.32 0.96
N GLY A 94 1.43 -10.17 1.84
CA GLY A 94 1.31 -9.29 2.99
C GLY A 94 1.19 -7.82 2.62
N TYR A 95 1.91 -7.35 1.59
CA TYR A 95 1.76 -5.98 1.07
C TYR A 95 0.34 -5.69 0.60
N LEU A 96 -0.21 -6.57 -0.25
CA LEU A 96 -1.57 -6.41 -0.76
C LEU A 96 -2.59 -6.48 0.38
N LYS A 97 -2.44 -7.43 1.31
CA LYS A 97 -3.31 -7.53 2.49
C LYS A 97 -3.29 -6.25 3.33
N MET A 98 -2.11 -5.67 3.60
CA MET A 98 -2.02 -4.40 4.33
C MET A 98 -2.72 -3.26 3.58
N ALA A 99 -2.58 -3.19 2.25
CA ALA A 99 -3.24 -2.18 1.44
C ALA A 99 -4.78 -2.37 1.42
N GLU A 100 -5.26 -3.61 1.39
CA GLU A 100 -6.68 -3.95 1.48
C GLU A 100 -7.27 -3.55 2.83
N GLU A 101 -6.63 -3.96 3.93
CA GLU A 101 -7.08 -3.62 5.30
C GLU A 101 -7.17 -2.11 5.50
N ARG A 102 -6.21 -1.33 4.99
CA ARG A 102 -6.27 0.14 5.06
C ARG A 102 -7.38 0.73 4.20
N THR A 103 -7.68 0.12 3.06
CA THR A 103 -8.79 0.55 2.20
C THR A 103 -10.14 0.24 2.84
N GLU A 104 -10.26 -0.91 3.51
CA GLU A 104 -11.47 -1.28 4.28
C GLU A 104 -11.68 -0.37 5.50
N GLN A 105 -10.61 -0.04 6.22
CA GLN A 105 -10.66 0.97 7.30
C GLN A 105 -11.13 2.32 6.77
N ALA A 106 -10.63 2.75 5.60
CA ALA A 106 -11.06 3.99 4.97
C ALA A 106 -12.53 3.95 4.52
N GLN A 107 -13.01 2.78 4.09
CA GLN A 107 -14.43 2.58 3.74
C GLN A 107 -15.32 2.75 4.99
N GLN A 108 -14.95 2.13 6.11
CA GLN A 108 -15.67 2.27 7.37
C GLN A 108 -15.67 3.73 7.86
N GLN A 109 -14.53 4.42 7.78
CA GLN A 109 -14.42 5.85 8.12
C GLN A 109 -15.29 6.72 7.22
N SER A 110 -15.36 6.42 5.92
CA SER A 110 -16.19 7.15 4.97
C SER A 110 -17.68 7.00 5.29
N SER A 111 -18.14 5.77 5.53
CA SER A 111 -19.52 5.50 5.92
C SER A 111 -19.88 6.14 7.26
N GLN A 112 -18.98 6.09 8.25
CA GLN A 112 -19.21 6.69 9.56
C GLN A 112 -19.30 8.22 9.49
N ALA A 113 -18.43 8.87 8.70
CA ALA A 113 -18.48 10.31 8.49
C ALA A 113 -19.80 10.79 7.86
N THR A 114 -20.45 9.95 7.03
CA THR A 114 -21.77 10.26 6.47
C THR A 114 -22.88 10.13 7.50
N VAL A 115 -22.83 9.11 8.39
CA VAL A 115 -23.82 8.94 9.46
C VAL A 115 -23.79 10.12 10.44
N ASP A 116 -22.60 10.63 10.77
CA ASP A 116 -22.46 11.80 11.67
C ASP A 116 -23.04 13.09 11.04
N ILE A 117 -23.11 13.18 9.71
CA ILE A 117 -23.71 14.31 8.98
C ILE A 117 -25.24 14.21 8.96
N ASP A 118 -25.78 12.99 8.86
CA ASP A 118 -27.22 12.71 8.80
C ASP A 118 -27.91 12.64 10.18
N ASP A 119 -27.17 12.84 11.27
CA ASP A 119 -27.74 12.87 12.62
C ASP A 119 -28.74 14.04 12.76
N LEU A 120 -29.96 13.72 13.18
CA LEU A 120 -31.15 14.60 13.13
C LEU A 120 -31.03 15.88 13.97
N ASP A 121 -30.05 15.94 14.87
CA ASP A 121 -29.73 17.11 15.70
C ASP A 121 -28.79 18.13 15.00
N ASN A 122 -28.21 17.77 13.85
CA ASN A 122 -27.48 18.71 12.99
C ASN A 122 -28.45 19.46 12.08
N LEU A 123 -28.79 20.70 12.45
CA LEU A 123 -29.50 21.63 11.57
C LEU A 123 -28.82 21.68 10.20
N ALA A 124 -29.57 21.35 9.14
CA ALA A 124 -29.09 21.42 7.77
C ALA A 124 -28.45 22.79 7.50
N THR A 125 -27.14 22.80 7.28
CA THR A 125 -26.42 24.04 7.05
C THR A 125 -26.84 24.63 5.70
N PRO A 126 -26.91 25.96 5.55
CA PRO A 126 -27.23 26.58 4.26
C PRO A 126 -26.26 26.16 3.15
N GLU A 127 -25.02 25.79 3.50
CA GLU A 127 -24.04 25.21 2.59
C GLU A 127 -24.44 23.80 2.10
N SER A 128 -25.00 22.94 2.96
CA SER A 128 -25.45 21.60 2.55
C SER A 128 -26.66 21.66 1.62
N ILE A 129 -27.59 22.58 1.88
CA ILE A 129 -28.79 22.83 1.06
C ILE A 129 -28.41 23.37 -0.32
N LEU A 130 -27.46 24.30 -0.38
CA LEU A 130 -26.95 24.81 -1.66
C LEU A 130 -26.24 23.70 -2.45
N MET A 131 -25.44 22.87 -1.77
CA MET A 131 -24.74 21.78 -2.45
C MET A 131 -25.68 20.67 -2.94
N SER A 132 -26.76 20.35 -2.24
CA SER A 132 -27.76 19.37 -2.72
C SER A 132 -28.61 19.92 -3.89
N ALA A 133 -28.83 21.23 -3.95
CA ALA A 133 -29.52 21.88 -5.06
C ALA A 133 -28.68 21.98 -6.35
N VAL A 134 -27.35 22.04 -6.21
CA VAL A 134 -26.41 22.27 -7.33
C VAL A 134 -25.70 20.99 -7.79
N CYS A 135 -25.40 20.07 -6.85
CA CYS A 135 -24.76 18.80 -7.14
C CYS A 135 -25.72 17.64 -6.82
N GLY A 136 -26.02 16.81 -7.82
CA GLY A 136 -26.73 15.53 -7.61
C GLY A 136 -25.86 14.44 -6.96
N GLU A 137 -24.83 14.83 -6.22
CA GLU A 137 -23.95 13.93 -5.47
C GLU A 137 -24.36 13.98 -3.98
N ASP A 138 -24.69 12.82 -3.42
CA ASP A 138 -25.10 12.67 -2.03
C ASP A 138 -23.90 12.84 -1.07
N ALA A 139 -24.16 13.03 0.23
CA ALA A 139 -23.10 13.20 1.23
C ALA A 139 -22.10 12.02 1.25
N GLN A 140 -22.60 10.80 1.00
CA GLN A 140 -21.79 9.59 0.87
C GLN A 140 -20.80 9.63 -0.31
N ASP A 141 -21.22 10.15 -1.47
CA ASP A 141 -20.32 10.23 -2.63
C ASP A 141 -19.15 11.19 -2.38
N ARG A 142 -19.39 12.25 -1.58
CA ARG A 142 -18.38 13.25 -1.22
C ARG A 142 -17.39 12.70 -0.20
N SER A 143 -17.87 11.99 0.83
CA SER A 143 -16.99 11.32 1.79
C SER A 143 -16.16 10.23 1.11
N ASP A 144 -16.78 9.42 0.24
CA ASP A 144 -16.08 8.38 -0.51
C ASP A 144 -15.02 8.97 -1.44
N ARG A 145 -15.30 10.09 -2.11
CA ARG A 145 -14.32 10.75 -2.98
C ARG A 145 -13.13 11.33 -2.21
N THR A 146 -13.34 11.76 -0.97
CA THR A 146 -12.33 12.43 -0.16
C THR A 146 -11.49 11.44 0.64
N ILE A 147 -12.13 10.43 1.22
CA ILE A 147 -11.52 9.49 2.17
C ILE A 147 -11.18 8.17 1.47
N LEU A 148 -12.16 7.52 0.83
CA LEU A 148 -12.01 6.17 0.28
C LEU A 148 -11.25 6.14 -1.06
N LEU A 149 -11.55 7.05 -1.98
CA LEU A 149 -11.04 7.03 -3.35
C LEU A 149 -9.51 7.09 -3.44
N PRO A 150 -8.77 7.87 -2.63
CA PRO A 150 -7.31 7.81 -2.60
C PRO A 150 -6.75 6.42 -2.27
N TRP A 151 -7.40 5.68 -1.35
CA TRP A 151 -7.01 4.33 -0.99
C TRP A 151 -7.37 3.32 -2.07
N VAL A 152 -8.56 3.42 -2.67
CA VAL A 152 -8.97 2.58 -3.80
C VAL A 152 -8.00 2.74 -4.99
N LYS A 153 -7.57 3.98 -5.30
CA LYS A 153 -6.55 4.24 -6.32
C LYS A 153 -5.20 3.61 -5.97
N PHE A 154 -4.74 3.80 -4.73
CA PHE A 154 -3.49 3.22 -4.24
C PHE A 154 -3.51 1.67 -4.28
N LEU A 155 -4.61 1.07 -3.88
CA LEU A 155 -4.80 -0.39 -3.91
C LEU A 155 -4.79 -0.92 -5.35
N TRP A 156 -5.50 -0.26 -6.26
CA TRP A 156 -5.44 -0.60 -7.68
C TRP A 156 -4.02 -0.51 -8.25
N GLU A 157 -3.29 0.59 -7.99
CA GLU A 157 -1.90 0.73 -8.42
C GLU A 157 -1.01 -0.39 -7.85
N SER A 158 -1.24 -0.79 -6.60
CA SER A 158 -0.52 -1.87 -5.93
C SER A 158 -0.75 -3.21 -6.64
N TYR A 159 -1.99 -3.50 -7.04
CA TYR A 159 -2.33 -4.67 -7.85
C TYR A 159 -1.60 -4.65 -9.20
N CYS A 160 -1.70 -3.55 -9.97
CA CYS A 160 -1.03 -3.43 -11.26
C CYS A 160 0.50 -3.62 -11.13
N GLN A 161 1.11 -3.02 -10.11
CA GLN A 161 2.54 -3.12 -9.88
C GLN A 161 2.98 -4.54 -9.53
N CYS A 162 2.21 -5.26 -8.71
CA CYS A 162 2.50 -6.65 -8.37
C CYS A 162 2.36 -7.57 -9.59
N LEU A 163 1.32 -7.39 -10.41
CA LEU A 163 1.15 -8.15 -11.65
C LEU A 163 2.29 -7.88 -12.64
N GLU A 164 2.65 -6.61 -12.84
CA GLU A 164 3.77 -6.21 -13.69
C GLU A 164 5.12 -6.78 -13.19
N LEU A 165 5.30 -6.84 -11.87
CA LEU A 165 6.50 -7.41 -11.25
C LEU A 165 6.60 -8.92 -11.48
N LEU A 166 5.48 -9.64 -11.50
CA LEU A 166 5.45 -11.10 -11.51
C LEU A 166 5.32 -11.70 -12.92
N LYS A 167 4.87 -10.94 -13.93
CA LYS A 167 4.50 -11.45 -15.27
C LYS A 167 5.58 -12.23 -16.03
N VAL A 168 6.86 -12.07 -15.69
CA VAL A 168 8.01 -12.71 -16.39
C VAL A 168 8.58 -13.89 -15.60
N ASN A 169 8.13 -14.11 -14.36
CA ASN A 169 8.72 -15.13 -13.50
C ASN A 169 7.86 -16.40 -13.49
N SER A 170 8.31 -17.46 -14.17
CA SER A 170 7.61 -18.75 -14.23
C SER A 170 7.43 -19.39 -12.85
N HIS A 171 8.32 -19.12 -11.90
CA HIS A 171 8.20 -19.65 -10.55
C HIS A 171 7.11 -18.98 -9.71
N CYS A 172 6.59 -17.82 -10.14
CA CYS A 172 5.54 -17.08 -9.44
C CYS A 172 4.20 -17.09 -10.19
N GLU A 173 4.00 -18.00 -11.16
CA GLU A 173 2.78 -18.07 -11.95
C GLU A 173 1.53 -18.26 -11.09
N THR A 174 1.58 -19.16 -10.10
CA THR A 174 0.47 -19.39 -9.17
C THR A 174 0.12 -18.12 -8.41
N LEU A 175 1.12 -17.41 -7.87
CA LEU A 175 0.92 -16.14 -7.20
C LEU A 175 0.35 -15.07 -8.14
N TYR A 176 0.85 -14.98 -9.38
CA TYR A 176 0.36 -14.04 -10.38
C TYR A 176 -1.14 -14.26 -10.66
N HIS A 177 -1.56 -15.51 -10.85
CA HIS A 177 -2.97 -15.85 -11.09
C HIS A 177 -3.85 -15.54 -9.87
N ASP A 178 -3.37 -15.79 -8.66
CA ASP A 178 -4.10 -15.47 -7.44
C ASP A 178 -4.30 -13.95 -7.30
N ILE A 179 -3.24 -13.17 -7.51
CA ILE A 179 -3.32 -11.70 -7.46
C ILE A 179 -4.24 -11.17 -8.55
N ALA A 180 -4.25 -11.76 -9.74
CA ALA A 180 -5.18 -11.38 -10.80
C ALA A 180 -6.65 -11.63 -10.40
N ARG A 181 -6.94 -12.76 -9.75
CA ARG A 181 -8.28 -13.04 -9.20
C ARG A 181 -8.67 -12.04 -8.12
N MET A 182 -7.76 -11.70 -7.22
CA MET A 182 -7.97 -10.68 -6.19
C MET A 182 -8.23 -9.30 -6.82
N ALA A 183 -7.50 -8.92 -7.87
CA ALA A 183 -7.72 -7.67 -8.60
C ALA A 183 -9.11 -7.62 -9.27
N PHE A 184 -9.60 -8.74 -9.84
CA PHE A 184 -10.96 -8.80 -10.36
C PHE A 184 -12.02 -8.66 -9.25
N GLN A 185 -11.81 -9.30 -8.11
CA GLN A 185 -12.69 -9.16 -6.94
C GLN A 185 -12.70 -7.71 -6.42
N PHE A 186 -11.54 -7.05 -6.39
CA PHE A 186 -11.42 -5.63 -6.08
C PHE A 186 -12.25 -4.77 -7.04
N CYS A 187 -12.12 -4.99 -8.36
CA CYS A 187 -12.87 -4.23 -9.35
C CYS A 187 -14.39 -4.42 -9.19
N LEU A 188 -14.83 -5.62 -8.82
CA LEU A 188 -16.23 -5.92 -8.52
C LEU A 188 -16.68 -5.24 -7.22
N LYS A 189 -15.91 -5.37 -6.14
CA LYS A 189 -16.23 -4.83 -4.80
C LYS A 189 -16.42 -3.31 -4.81
N TYR A 190 -15.58 -2.59 -5.54
CA TYR A 190 -15.63 -1.11 -5.62
C TYR A 190 -16.25 -0.58 -6.93
N ASN A 191 -16.92 -1.45 -7.71
CA ASN A 191 -17.60 -1.11 -8.98
C ASN A 191 -16.71 -0.32 -9.98
N ARG A 192 -15.44 -0.71 -10.11
CA ARG A 192 -14.40 -0.01 -10.87
C ARG A 192 -14.37 -0.44 -12.34
N LYS A 193 -15.35 0.02 -13.11
CA LYS A 193 -15.52 -0.34 -14.54
C LYS A 193 -14.35 0.10 -15.43
N MET A 194 -13.71 1.23 -15.12
CA MET A 194 -12.58 1.74 -15.92
C MET A 194 -11.31 0.94 -15.67
N GLU A 195 -11.03 0.62 -14.42
CA GLU A 195 -9.90 -0.24 -14.03
C GLU A 195 -10.07 -1.66 -14.53
N PHE A 196 -11.30 -2.22 -14.49
CA PHE A 196 -11.57 -3.55 -15.06
C PHE A 196 -11.30 -3.65 -16.58
N ARG A 197 -11.41 -2.54 -17.32
CA ARG A 197 -11.10 -2.49 -18.76
C ARG A 197 -9.61 -2.38 -19.07
N LYS A 198 -8.80 -1.92 -18.11
CA LYS A 198 -7.36 -1.73 -18.27
C LYS A 198 -6.64 -3.05 -18.00
#